data_AF-A0A2X1P2B8-F1
#
_entry.id   AF-A0A2X1P2B8-F1
#
_cell.length_a   1.000
_cell.length_b   1.000
_cell.length_c   1.000
_cell.angle_alpha   90.00
_cell.angle_beta   90.00
_cell.angle_gamma   90.00
#
_symmetry.space_group_name_H-M   'P 1'
#
loop_
_entity.id
_entity.type
_entity.pdbx_description
1 polymer ?
#
loop_
_entity_poly.entity_id
_entity_poly.type
_entity_poly.pdbx_seq_one_letter_code
_entity_poly.pdbx_strand_id
1 'polypeptide(L)'
;MIGMWKVMPALAAGCSIVIKPSETTPLTMLRVAELASEAGIPDGVFNVVTGSGAVCGAALTSHPHVAKISFTGSTATGKGIARTAADHLTRVTLELGGKNPAIVLKDADPQWVIEGLMTGSFLNQGQVCAASSRIYIEAPLFDTLVSGFEQAVKSLQVGPGMSPVAQINPLVSRAHCDKVCSFLDDAQAQQAELIRGSNGPAGEGYYVAPTLVVNPDAKLRLTREEVFGPVVTWCE
;
A
#
# COMPACT_ATOMS: atom_id res chain seq x y z
N MET A 1 8.49 -7.19 5.52
CA MET A 1 9.36 -6.14 4.96
C MET A 1 9.30 -4.84 5.77
N ILE A 2 8.17 -4.11 5.82
CA ILE A 2 8.05 -2.78 6.48
C ILE A 2 8.60 -2.74 7.92
N GLY A 3 8.29 -3.73 8.76
CA GLY A 3 8.77 -3.73 10.14
C GLY A 3 10.31 -3.73 10.25
N MET A 4 11.01 -4.37 9.33
CA MET A 4 12.49 -4.41 9.34
C MET A 4 13.12 -3.07 8.98
N TRP A 5 12.45 -2.23 8.18
CA TRP A 5 12.90 -0.85 7.93
C TRP A 5 12.92 0.00 9.21
N LYS A 6 12.21 -0.43 10.26
CA LYS A 6 12.18 0.23 11.56
C LYS A 6 13.14 -0.44 12.54
N VAL A 7 13.11 -1.77 12.60
CA VAL A 7 13.91 -2.57 13.54
C VAL A 7 15.40 -2.45 13.26
N MET A 8 15.83 -2.69 12.01
CA MET A 8 17.26 -2.75 11.67
C MET A 8 18.03 -1.45 11.98
N PRO A 9 17.59 -0.26 11.51
CA PRO A 9 18.32 0.97 11.83
C PRO A 9 18.24 1.35 13.32
N ALA A 10 17.17 0.98 14.02
CA ALA A 10 17.06 1.23 15.46
C ALA A 10 18.09 0.40 16.24
N LEU A 11 18.16 -0.90 15.97
CA LEU A 11 19.14 -1.80 16.61
C LEU A 11 20.58 -1.41 16.25
N ALA A 12 20.85 -1.07 14.98
CA ALA A 12 22.16 -0.61 14.55
C ALA A 12 22.63 0.68 15.25
N ALA A 13 21.68 1.56 15.61
CA ALA A 13 21.96 2.77 16.39
C ALA A 13 22.06 2.52 17.91
N GLY A 14 21.98 1.26 18.36
CA GLY A 14 22.05 0.89 19.78
C GLY A 14 20.76 1.16 20.57
N CYS A 15 19.62 1.37 19.90
CA CYS A 15 18.33 1.53 20.58
C CYS A 15 17.72 0.15 20.89
N SER A 16 16.96 0.06 21.99
CA SER A 16 15.94 -0.98 22.15
C SER A 16 14.67 -0.59 21.41
N ILE A 17 13.83 -1.57 21.08
CA ILE A 17 12.59 -1.34 20.33
C ILE A 17 11.42 -2.16 20.87
N VAL A 18 10.25 -1.51 20.89
CA VAL A 18 8.95 -2.16 21.03
C VAL A 18 8.19 -1.94 19.72
N ILE A 19 7.93 -3.01 18.97
CA ILE A 19 7.25 -2.94 17.69
C ILE A 19 5.85 -3.56 17.77
N LYS A 20 4.85 -2.83 17.27
CA LYS A 20 3.49 -3.33 17.06
C LYS A 20 3.23 -3.57 15.57
N PRO A 21 3.19 -4.83 15.09
CA PRO A 21 2.75 -5.10 13.72
C PRO A 21 1.25 -4.78 13.54
N SER A 22 0.78 -4.76 12.29
CA SER A 22 -0.66 -4.70 12.01
C SER A 22 -1.37 -5.91 12.61
N GLU A 23 -2.54 -5.69 13.18
CA GLU A 23 -3.45 -6.74 13.64
C GLU A 23 -3.88 -7.71 12.52
N THR A 24 -3.82 -7.27 11.25
CA THR A 24 -4.12 -8.12 10.09
C THR A 24 -2.95 -9.00 9.64
N THR A 25 -1.71 -8.67 10.01
CA THR A 25 -0.49 -9.38 9.55
C THR A 25 0.57 -9.57 10.66
N PRO A 26 0.21 -10.07 11.86
CA PRO A 26 1.15 -10.11 12.99
C PRO A 26 2.21 -11.21 12.87
N LEU A 27 1.88 -12.33 12.21
CA LEU A 27 2.60 -13.59 12.32
C LEU A 27 4.08 -13.49 11.89
N THR A 28 4.38 -12.75 10.83
CA THR A 28 5.76 -12.61 10.36
C THR A 28 6.64 -11.91 11.39
N MET A 29 6.13 -10.90 12.10
CA MET A 29 6.92 -10.18 13.11
C MET A 29 7.14 -11.05 14.36
N LEU A 30 6.15 -11.88 14.71
CA LEU A 30 6.31 -12.87 15.78
C LEU A 30 7.39 -13.89 15.44
N ARG A 31 7.42 -14.41 14.21
CA ARG A 31 8.49 -15.31 13.77
C ARG A 31 9.86 -14.64 13.78
N VAL A 32 9.95 -13.34 13.46
CA VAL A 32 11.20 -12.59 13.59
C VAL A 32 11.65 -12.48 15.05
N ALA A 33 10.73 -12.37 16.02
CA ALA A 33 11.09 -12.35 17.44
C ALA A 33 11.74 -13.66 17.90
N GLU A 34 11.18 -14.80 17.49
CA GLU A 34 11.78 -16.11 17.76
C GLU A 34 13.21 -16.20 17.20
N LEU A 35 13.39 -15.80 15.94
CA LEU A 35 14.70 -15.79 15.28
C LEU A 35 15.69 -14.80 15.93
N ALA A 36 15.21 -13.66 16.43
CA ALA A 36 16.06 -12.70 17.12
C ALA A 36 16.58 -13.28 18.45
N SER A 37 15.74 -14.00 19.19
CA SER A 37 16.15 -14.72 20.40
C SER A 37 17.14 -15.84 20.07
N GLU A 38 16.89 -16.65 19.03
CA GLU A 38 17.84 -17.68 18.56
C GLU A 38 19.20 -17.08 18.15
N ALA A 39 19.19 -15.88 17.56
CA ALA A 39 20.40 -15.16 17.17
C ALA A 39 21.16 -14.51 18.34
N GLY A 40 20.64 -14.58 19.57
CA GLY A 40 21.28 -14.04 20.77
C GLY A 40 21.08 -12.53 20.99
N ILE A 41 20.01 -11.95 20.45
CA ILE A 41 19.62 -10.58 20.82
C ILE A 41 19.27 -10.56 22.32
N PRO A 42 19.89 -9.67 23.14
CA PRO A 42 19.65 -9.67 24.58
C PRO A 42 18.20 -9.41 24.97
N ASP A 43 17.79 -9.94 26.12
CA ASP A 43 16.45 -9.78 26.66
C ASP A 43 16.06 -8.30 26.76
N GLY A 44 14.84 -7.99 26.31
CA GLY A 44 14.29 -6.63 26.34
C GLY A 44 14.80 -5.68 25.25
N VAL A 45 15.79 -6.07 24.43
CA VAL A 45 16.27 -5.23 23.31
C VAL A 45 15.27 -5.21 22.16
N PHE A 46 14.66 -6.35 21.82
CA PHE A 46 13.64 -6.47 20.77
C PHE A 46 12.35 -7.05 21.34
N ASN A 47 11.29 -6.25 21.37
CA ASN A 47 9.99 -6.64 21.90
C ASN A 47 8.92 -6.50 20.83
N VAL A 48 8.11 -7.54 20.64
CA VAL A 48 6.97 -7.53 19.72
C VAL A 48 5.68 -7.60 20.53
N VAL A 49 4.79 -6.63 20.34
CA VAL A 49 3.48 -6.60 21.01
C VAL A 49 2.37 -6.57 19.97
N THR A 50 1.36 -7.40 20.13
CA THR A 50 0.21 -7.48 19.20
C THR A 50 -1.03 -6.89 19.84
N GLY A 51 -1.91 -6.33 19.02
CA GLY A 51 -3.14 -5.68 19.47
C GLY A 51 -3.60 -4.61 18.50
N SER A 52 -4.78 -4.06 18.73
CA SER A 52 -5.36 -3.02 17.86
C SER A 52 -4.56 -1.72 17.93
N GLY A 53 -4.63 -0.92 16.86
CA GLY A 53 -4.07 0.44 16.87
C GLY A 53 -4.66 1.33 17.98
N ALA A 54 -5.97 1.22 18.22
CA ALA A 54 -6.68 2.06 19.20
C ALA A 54 -6.28 1.79 20.66
N VAL A 55 -5.78 0.59 20.97
CA VAL A 55 -5.38 0.22 22.33
C VAL A 55 -3.86 0.15 22.43
N CYS A 56 -3.25 -0.85 21.78
CA CYS A 56 -1.81 -1.08 21.88
C CYS A 56 -1.01 0.02 21.19
N GLY A 57 -1.45 0.47 20.00
CA GLY A 57 -0.80 1.57 19.30
C GLY A 57 -0.86 2.88 20.09
N ALA A 58 -2.05 3.25 20.58
CA ALA A 58 -2.26 4.45 21.39
C ALA A 58 -1.37 4.44 22.65
N ALA A 59 -1.37 3.34 23.39
CA ALA A 59 -0.56 3.19 24.60
C ALA A 59 0.94 3.36 24.33
N LEU A 60 1.47 2.80 23.23
CA LEU A 60 2.88 2.98 22.87
C LEU A 60 3.20 4.44 22.50
N THR A 61 2.29 5.11 21.80
CA THR A 61 2.55 6.47 21.30
C THR A 61 2.43 7.55 22.37
N SER A 62 1.68 7.31 23.45
CA SER A 62 1.56 8.22 24.60
C SER A 62 2.48 7.85 25.76
N HIS A 63 3.27 6.77 25.66
CA HIS A 63 4.05 6.30 26.78
C HIS A 63 5.21 7.26 27.11
N PRO A 64 5.34 7.77 28.36
CA PRO A 64 6.29 8.82 28.69
C PRO A 64 7.76 8.40 28.57
N HIS A 65 8.04 7.09 28.61
CA HIS A 65 9.40 6.56 28.46
C HIS A 65 9.79 6.22 27.00
N VAL A 66 8.91 6.44 26.02
CA VAL A 66 9.26 6.24 24.61
C VAL A 66 9.97 7.47 24.07
N ALA A 67 11.26 7.32 23.78
CA ALA A 67 12.12 8.44 23.34
C ALA A 67 11.93 8.83 21.85
N LYS A 68 11.34 7.94 21.04
CA LYS A 68 11.13 8.15 19.60
C LYS A 68 10.02 7.25 19.08
N ILE A 69 9.16 7.79 18.22
CA ILE A 69 8.10 7.05 17.54
C ILE A 69 8.39 6.99 16.05
N SER A 70 8.31 5.79 15.46
CA SER A 70 8.40 5.59 14.01
C SER A 70 7.15 4.89 13.52
N PHE A 71 6.37 5.56 12.68
CA PHE A 71 5.09 5.04 12.21
C PHE A 71 5.08 4.93 10.69
N THR A 72 4.39 3.89 10.20
CA THR A 72 4.04 3.74 8.80
C THR A 72 2.57 3.32 8.72
N GLY A 73 1.76 4.07 7.97
CA GLY A 73 0.32 3.79 7.87
C GLY A 73 -0.49 4.99 7.38
N SER A 74 -1.76 5.07 7.78
CA SER A 74 -2.67 6.11 7.26
C SER A 74 -2.27 7.51 7.71
N THR A 75 -2.51 8.50 6.83
CA THR A 75 -2.28 9.92 7.14
C THR A 75 -3.10 10.40 8.34
N ALA A 76 -4.32 9.89 8.51
CA ALA A 76 -5.17 10.23 9.65
C ALA A 76 -4.55 9.77 10.98
N THR A 77 -4.08 8.51 11.05
CA THR A 77 -3.39 7.97 12.23
C THR A 77 -2.07 8.71 12.48
N GLY A 78 -1.27 8.97 11.43
CA GLY A 78 -0.02 9.72 11.56
C GLY A 78 -0.20 11.11 12.16
N LYS A 79 -1.24 11.85 11.75
CA LYS A 79 -1.62 13.14 12.36
C LYS A 79 -2.00 12.98 13.83
N GLY A 80 -2.71 11.91 14.20
CA GLY A 80 -3.02 11.59 15.60
C GLY A 80 -1.76 11.39 16.44
N ILE A 81 -0.84 10.56 15.95
CA ILE A 81 0.44 10.28 16.61
C ILE A 81 1.27 11.55 16.79
N ALA A 82 1.36 12.41 15.77
CA ALA A 82 2.10 13.66 15.86
C ALA A 82 1.54 14.61 16.95
N ARG A 83 0.21 14.65 17.11
CA ARG A 83 -0.43 15.45 18.17
C ARG A 83 -0.11 14.89 19.55
N THR A 84 -0.28 13.58 19.75
CA THR A 84 0.06 12.92 21.02
C THR A 84 1.55 13.07 21.37
N ALA A 85 2.44 12.96 20.39
CA ALA A 85 3.87 13.11 20.60
C ALA A 85 4.26 14.54 21.04
N ALA A 86 3.46 15.56 20.70
CA ALA A 86 3.72 16.94 21.08
C ALA A 86 3.66 17.15 22.61
N ASP A 87 2.82 16.39 23.32
CA ASP A 87 2.65 16.48 24.78
C ASP A 87 3.94 16.18 25.55
N HIS A 88 4.85 15.39 24.95
CA HIS A 88 6.13 14.98 25.53
C HIS A 88 7.34 15.41 24.68
N LEU A 89 7.13 16.20 23.62
CA LEU A 89 8.14 16.54 22.61
C LEU A 89 8.85 15.28 22.05
N THR A 90 8.13 14.17 21.93
CA THR A 90 8.67 12.90 21.44
C THR A 90 8.98 13.01 19.95
N ARG A 91 10.19 12.62 19.54
CA ARG A 91 10.60 12.66 18.13
C ARG A 91 9.75 11.69 17.30
N VAL A 92 9.19 12.18 16.18
CA VAL A 92 8.36 11.38 15.26
C VAL A 92 9.01 11.24 13.89
N THR A 93 8.84 10.07 13.26
CA THR A 93 9.08 9.85 11.82
C THR A 93 7.84 9.17 11.26
N LEU A 94 7.25 9.75 10.21
CA LEU A 94 5.97 9.32 9.66
C LEU A 94 6.12 8.99 8.17
N GLU A 95 5.89 7.74 7.81
CA GLU A 95 5.77 7.30 6.41
C GLU A 95 4.29 7.04 6.11
N LEU A 96 3.67 7.87 5.28
CA LEU A 96 2.21 7.92 5.14
C LEU A 96 1.75 7.55 3.72
N GLY A 97 0.44 7.63 3.50
CA GLY A 97 -0.16 7.35 2.19
C GLY A 97 0.22 8.37 1.12
N GLY A 98 0.14 7.95 -0.14
CA GLY A 98 0.52 8.76 -1.31
C GLY A 98 -0.47 8.63 -2.46
N LYS A 99 -0.45 9.63 -3.36
CA LYS A 99 -1.13 9.57 -4.66
C LYS A 99 -0.15 9.89 -5.77
N ASN A 100 0.81 8.99 -5.95
CA ASN A 100 2.03 9.27 -6.71
C ASN A 100 1.75 9.36 -8.21
N PRO A 101 2.24 10.42 -8.86
CA PRO A 101 2.17 10.55 -10.31
C PRO A 101 3.29 9.75 -10.99
N ALA A 102 2.99 9.16 -12.13
CA ALA A 102 3.96 8.80 -13.16
C ALA A 102 3.69 9.69 -14.37
N ILE A 103 4.73 10.28 -14.96
CA ILE A 103 4.62 11.20 -16.09
C ILE A 103 5.36 10.55 -17.27
N VAL A 104 4.64 10.32 -18.36
CA VAL A 104 5.13 9.70 -19.59
C VAL A 104 5.17 10.77 -20.67
N LEU A 105 6.38 11.07 -21.13
CA LEU A 105 6.62 12.04 -22.20
C LEU A 105 6.57 11.33 -23.56
N LYS A 106 6.32 12.07 -24.64
CA LYS A 106 6.14 11.52 -26.00
C LYS A 106 7.33 10.74 -26.56
N ASP A 107 8.52 10.93 -26.00
CA ASP A 107 9.76 10.28 -26.41
C ASP A 107 10.08 9.02 -25.59
N ALA A 108 9.19 8.65 -24.66
CA ALA A 108 9.30 7.42 -23.90
C ALA A 108 9.04 6.19 -24.78
N ASP A 109 9.82 5.13 -24.57
CA ASP A 109 9.60 3.83 -25.22
C ASP A 109 8.29 3.19 -24.70
N PRO A 110 7.30 2.91 -25.57
CA PRO A 110 6.00 2.42 -25.11
C PRO A 110 6.05 1.08 -24.39
N GLN A 111 6.95 0.18 -24.80
CA GLN A 111 7.05 -1.14 -24.19
C GLN A 111 7.59 -1.01 -22.76
N TRP A 112 8.66 -0.23 -22.57
CA TRP A 112 9.24 0.00 -21.25
C TRP A 112 8.26 0.70 -20.32
N VAL A 113 7.46 1.64 -20.85
CA VAL A 113 6.40 2.31 -20.10
C VAL A 113 5.36 1.31 -19.61
N ILE A 114 4.84 0.42 -20.47
CA ILE A 114 3.84 -0.57 -20.07
C ILE A 114 4.40 -1.50 -18.98
N GLU A 115 5.59 -2.07 -19.17
CA GLU A 115 6.22 -2.97 -18.20
C GLU A 115 6.47 -2.28 -16.84
N GLY A 116 7.00 -1.05 -16.88
CA GLY A 116 7.26 -0.25 -15.70
C GLY A 116 5.98 0.13 -14.95
N LEU A 117 4.95 0.57 -15.68
CA LEU A 117 3.66 0.93 -15.08
C LEU A 117 2.94 -0.29 -14.53
N MET A 118 2.96 -1.44 -15.19
CA MET A 118 2.37 -2.68 -14.66
C MET A 118 2.96 -3.04 -13.30
N THR A 119 4.29 -2.97 -13.20
CA THR A 119 5.01 -3.22 -11.94
C THR A 119 4.69 -2.14 -10.90
N GLY A 120 4.85 -0.86 -11.25
CA GLY A 120 4.66 0.26 -10.33
C GLY A 120 3.22 0.44 -9.84
N SER A 121 2.24 -0.08 -10.59
CA SER A 121 0.81 0.03 -10.29
C SER A 121 0.27 -1.17 -9.50
N PHE A 122 0.70 -2.38 -9.88
CA PHE A 122 0.06 -3.61 -9.40
C PHE A 122 0.95 -4.49 -8.53
N LEU A 123 2.22 -4.11 -8.29
CA LEU A 123 3.04 -4.75 -7.25
C LEU A 123 2.28 -4.74 -5.92
N ASN A 124 2.22 -5.90 -5.25
CA ASN A 124 1.44 -6.10 -4.03
C ASN A 124 -0.03 -5.65 -4.16
N GLN A 125 -0.61 -5.81 -5.36
CA GLN A 125 -1.97 -5.43 -5.71
C GLN A 125 -2.27 -3.95 -5.45
N GLY A 126 -1.28 -3.09 -5.67
CA GLY A 126 -1.39 -1.64 -5.44
C GLY A 126 -1.48 -1.25 -3.96
N GLN A 127 -1.31 -2.20 -3.02
CA GLN A 127 -1.21 -1.94 -1.58
C GLN A 127 0.23 -1.49 -1.24
N VAL A 128 0.68 -0.42 -1.90
CA VAL A 128 2.01 0.18 -1.77
C VAL A 128 1.83 1.70 -1.72
N CYS A 129 2.35 2.37 -0.69
CA CYS A 129 2.18 3.82 -0.52
C CYS A 129 2.85 4.63 -1.64
N ALA A 130 3.87 4.04 -2.28
CA ALA A 130 4.60 4.57 -3.42
C ALA A 130 4.05 4.10 -4.79
N ALA A 131 2.91 3.39 -4.83
CA ALA A 131 2.34 2.91 -6.08
C ALA A 131 2.08 4.07 -7.05
N SER A 132 2.40 3.84 -8.32
CA SER A 132 2.06 4.74 -9.42
C SER A 132 0.55 4.63 -9.65
N SER A 133 -0.20 5.63 -9.19
CA SER A 133 -1.67 5.57 -9.17
C SER A 133 -2.34 6.67 -9.99
N ARG A 134 -1.58 7.67 -10.42
CA ARG A 134 -1.97 8.68 -11.40
C ARG A 134 -0.94 8.70 -12.52
N ILE A 135 -1.36 8.42 -13.73
CA ILE A 135 -0.47 8.28 -14.86
C ILE A 135 -0.86 9.36 -15.85
N TYR A 136 0.06 10.28 -16.13
CA TYR A 136 -0.11 11.36 -17.08
C TYR A 136 0.71 11.03 -18.32
N ILE A 137 0.10 11.04 -19.50
CA ILE A 137 0.72 10.59 -20.75
C ILE A 137 0.53 11.66 -21.81
N GLU A 138 1.61 12.12 -22.43
CA GLU A 138 1.52 13.06 -23.52
C GLU A 138 0.69 12.48 -24.69
N ALA A 139 -0.28 13.27 -25.18
CA ALA A 139 -1.27 12.93 -26.19
C ALA A 139 -0.83 11.96 -27.30
N PRO A 140 0.35 12.13 -27.97
CA PRO A 140 0.76 11.24 -29.05
C PRO A 140 0.91 9.76 -28.66
N LEU A 141 1.13 9.45 -27.38
CA LEU A 141 1.30 8.09 -26.88
C LEU A 141 0.04 7.52 -26.21
N PHE A 142 -0.97 8.35 -25.94
CA PHE A 142 -2.08 7.99 -25.05
C PHE A 142 -2.82 6.73 -25.51
N ASP A 143 -3.40 6.75 -26.72
CA ASP A 143 -4.20 5.64 -27.24
C ASP A 143 -3.39 4.34 -27.38
N THR A 144 -2.14 4.48 -27.84
CA THR A 144 -1.22 3.34 -28.01
C THR A 144 -0.95 2.66 -26.67
N LEU A 145 -0.66 3.45 -25.64
CA LEU A 145 -0.38 2.94 -24.31
C LEU A 145 -1.63 2.39 -23.63
N VAL A 146 -2.80 3.03 -23.80
CA VAL A 146 -4.07 2.53 -23.22
C VAL A 146 -4.39 1.16 -23.79
N SER A 147 -4.29 0.97 -25.11
CA SER A 147 -4.55 -0.32 -25.75
C SER A 147 -3.56 -1.41 -25.31
N GLY A 148 -2.27 -1.08 -25.26
CA GLY A 148 -1.24 -2.03 -24.80
C GLY A 148 -1.41 -2.39 -23.32
N PHE A 149 -1.75 -1.42 -22.47
CA PHE A 149 -1.96 -1.65 -21.05
C PHE A 149 -3.24 -2.43 -20.77
N GLU A 150 -4.31 -2.21 -21.54
CA GLU A 150 -5.52 -3.03 -21.48
C GLU A 150 -5.22 -4.51 -21.69
N GLN A 151 -4.44 -4.84 -22.73
CA GLN A 151 -4.02 -6.22 -23.01
C GLN A 151 -3.20 -6.80 -21.86
N ALA A 152 -2.25 -6.01 -21.32
CA ALA A 152 -1.43 -6.41 -20.20
C ALA A 152 -2.27 -6.69 -18.94
N VAL A 153 -3.20 -5.79 -18.59
CA VAL A 153 -4.13 -5.93 -17.45
C VAL A 153 -5.02 -7.16 -17.60
N LYS A 154 -5.58 -7.40 -18.79
CA LYS A 154 -6.44 -8.56 -19.07
C LYS A 154 -5.69 -9.89 -19.03
N SER A 155 -4.37 -9.88 -19.28
CA SER A 155 -3.53 -11.08 -19.21
C SER A 155 -3.18 -11.51 -17.78
N LEU A 156 -3.34 -10.63 -16.79
CA LEU A 156 -2.95 -10.91 -15.41
C LEU A 156 -3.79 -12.04 -14.81
N GLN A 157 -3.09 -13.03 -14.24
CA GLN A 157 -3.74 -14.09 -13.49
C GLN A 157 -4.00 -13.64 -12.05
N VAL A 158 -5.28 -13.64 -11.68
CA VAL A 158 -5.73 -13.33 -10.32
C VAL A 158 -6.03 -14.63 -9.57
N GLY A 159 -5.47 -14.80 -8.38
CA GLY A 159 -5.64 -16.04 -7.61
C GLY A 159 -5.00 -16.03 -6.21
N PRO A 160 -5.04 -17.16 -5.49
CA PRO A 160 -4.56 -17.24 -4.10
C PRO A 160 -3.08 -16.91 -3.95
N GLY A 161 -2.69 -16.37 -2.79
CA GLY A 161 -1.29 -15.95 -2.52
C GLY A 161 -0.24 -17.06 -2.54
N MET A 162 -0.65 -18.32 -2.39
CA MET A 162 0.24 -19.49 -2.49
C MET A 162 0.28 -20.10 -3.90
N SER A 163 -0.44 -19.54 -4.86
CA SER A 163 -0.42 -20.00 -6.24
C SER A 163 0.87 -19.56 -6.93
N PRO A 164 1.61 -20.46 -7.61
CA PRO A 164 2.85 -20.10 -8.31
C PRO A 164 2.61 -19.30 -9.60
N VAL A 165 1.36 -19.23 -10.07
CA VAL A 165 1.00 -18.57 -11.34
C VAL A 165 0.21 -17.27 -11.13
N ALA A 166 -0.32 -17.03 -9.94
CA ALA A 166 -1.10 -15.82 -9.66
C ALA A 166 -0.18 -14.60 -9.52
N GLN A 167 -0.45 -13.56 -10.30
CA GLN A 167 0.26 -12.29 -10.25
C GLN A 167 -0.45 -11.26 -9.35
N ILE A 168 -1.76 -11.43 -9.20
CA ILE A 168 -2.63 -10.59 -8.36
C ILE A 168 -3.33 -11.48 -7.35
N ASN A 169 -3.24 -11.11 -6.07
CA ASN A 169 -3.78 -11.86 -4.94
C ASN A 169 -4.91 -11.08 -4.25
N PRO A 170 -5.58 -11.64 -3.24
CA PRO A 170 -6.56 -10.90 -2.46
C PRO A 170 -5.96 -9.66 -1.79
N LEU A 171 -6.78 -8.65 -1.60
CA LEU A 171 -6.53 -7.57 -0.67
C LEU A 171 -6.49 -8.09 0.78
N VAL A 172 -5.86 -7.33 1.68
CA VAL A 172 -5.54 -7.80 3.03
C VAL A 172 -6.76 -8.12 3.91
N SER A 173 -7.92 -7.50 3.66
CA SER A 173 -9.11 -7.69 4.48
C SER A 173 -10.39 -7.32 3.73
N ARG A 174 -11.54 -7.79 4.22
CA ARG A 174 -12.87 -7.40 3.72
C ARG A 174 -13.07 -5.89 3.76
N ALA A 175 -12.82 -5.26 4.91
CA ALA A 175 -12.97 -3.81 5.05
C ALA A 175 -12.11 -3.02 4.05
N HIS A 176 -10.90 -3.51 3.74
CA HIS A 176 -10.06 -2.87 2.74
C HIS A 176 -10.58 -3.09 1.31
N CYS A 177 -11.07 -4.30 1.01
CA CYS A 177 -11.76 -4.59 -0.25
C CYS A 177 -12.97 -3.69 -0.47
N ASP A 178 -13.85 -3.58 0.54
CA ASP A 178 -15.05 -2.75 0.48
C ASP A 178 -14.68 -1.28 0.26
N LYS A 179 -13.61 -0.79 0.91
CA LYS A 179 -13.07 0.56 0.67
C LYS A 179 -12.65 0.74 -0.79
N VAL A 180 -11.87 -0.19 -1.35
CA VAL A 180 -11.42 -0.10 -2.74
C VAL A 180 -12.60 -0.16 -3.72
N CYS A 181 -13.54 -1.09 -3.51
CA CYS A 181 -14.76 -1.18 -4.32
C CYS A 181 -15.56 0.13 -4.29
N SER A 182 -15.68 0.80 -3.14
CA SER A 182 -16.40 2.08 -3.05
C SER A 182 -15.85 3.18 -3.96
N PHE A 183 -14.55 3.16 -4.29
CA PHE A 183 -13.96 4.09 -5.26
C PHE A 183 -14.36 3.74 -6.69
N LEU A 184 -14.41 2.45 -7.02
CA LEU A 184 -14.82 1.97 -8.33
C LEU A 184 -16.31 2.18 -8.57
N ASP A 185 -17.12 2.00 -7.53
CA ASP A 185 -18.56 2.25 -7.57
C ASP A 185 -18.85 3.75 -7.80
N ASP A 186 -18.13 4.64 -7.12
CA ASP A 186 -18.20 6.10 -7.34
C ASP A 186 -17.80 6.47 -8.78
N ALA A 187 -16.71 5.89 -9.30
CA ALA A 187 -16.28 6.10 -10.68
C ALA A 187 -17.35 5.67 -11.69
N GLN A 188 -17.93 4.48 -11.47
CA GLN A 188 -18.95 3.92 -12.34
C GLN A 188 -20.26 4.72 -12.28
N ALA A 189 -20.65 5.22 -11.10
CA ALA A 189 -21.81 6.09 -10.94
C ALA A 189 -21.66 7.42 -11.69
N GLN A 190 -20.43 7.93 -11.81
CA GLN A 190 -20.10 9.11 -12.62
C GLN A 190 -19.77 8.78 -14.09
N GLN A 191 -20.08 7.55 -14.54
CA GLN A 191 -19.87 7.10 -15.92
C GLN A 191 -18.42 7.22 -16.42
N ALA A 192 -17.44 7.11 -15.51
CA ALA A 192 -16.04 7.01 -15.91
C ALA A 192 -15.82 5.75 -16.77
N GLU A 193 -14.83 5.81 -17.66
CA GLU A 193 -14.44 4.64 -18.46
C GLU A 193 -13.53 3.73 -17.63
N LEU A 194 -13.93 2.46 -17.47
CA LEU A 194 -13.23 1.46 -16.67
C LEU A 194 -12.80 0.28 -17.54
N ILE A 195 -11.50 0.07 -17.65
CA ILE A 195 -10.91 -1.13 -18.25
C ILE A 195 -10.53 -2.08 -17.13
N ARG A 196 -11.20 -3.24 -17.06
CA ARG A 196 -11.03 -4.23 -15.99
C ARG A 196 -10.34 -5.50 -16.51
N GLY A 197 -9.41 -6.02 -15.71
CA GLY A 197 -8.82 -7.34 -15.88
C GLY A 197 -9.72 -8.46 -15.34
N SER A 198 -9.12 -9.60 -15.02
CA SER A 198 -9.85 -10.74 -14.45
C SER A 198 -10.34 -10.46 -13.03
N ASN A 199 -11.54 -10.95 -12.69
CA ASN A 199 -12.12 -10.85 -11.34
C ASN A 199 -11.48 -11.83 -10.33
N GLY A 200 -10.68 -12.79 -10.81
CA GLY A 200 -10.14 -13.86 -9.99
C GLY A 200 -11.11 -15.04 -9.78
N PRO A 201 -10.71 -16.01 -8.95
CA PRO A 201 -11.49 -17.22 -8.72
C PRO A 201 -12.82 -16.90 -8.05
N ALA A 202 -13.88 -17.61 -8.45
CA ALA A 202 -15.15 -17.59 -7.74
C ALA A 202 -14.99 -18.19 -6.34
N GLY A 203 -15.60 -17.58 -5.33
CA GLY A 203 -15.59 -18.09 -3.95
C GLY A 203 -15.03 -17.11 -2.92
N GLU A 204 -14.40 -17.64 -1.88
CA GLU A 204 -13.92 -16.88 -0.74
C GLU A 204 -12.60 -16.16 -1.03
N GLY A 205 -12.57 -14.85 -0.75
CA GLY A 205 -11.39 -14.01 -0.89
C GLY A 205 -11.77 -12.56 -1.14
N TYR A 206 -10.82 -11.66 -0.92
CA TYR A 206 -11.00 -10.21 -1.02
C TYR A 206 -10.42 -9.70 -2.35
N TYR A 207 -10.92 -10.24 -3.46
CA TYR A 207 -10.38 -9.94 -4.79
C TYR A 207 -10.99 -8.66 -5.35
N VAL A 208 -10.14 -7.84 -5.97
CA VAL A 208 -10.53 -6.71 -6.81
C VAL A 208 -9.79 -6.87 -8.14
N ALA A 209 -10.53 -6.80 -9.24
CA ALA A 209 -9.94 -6.86 -10.57
C ALA A 209 -8.97 -5.69 -10.77
N PRO A 210 -7.77 -5.91 -11.32
CA PRO A 210 -6.90 -4.82 -11.74
C PRO A 210 -7.67 -3.91 -12.69
N THR A 211 -7.77 -2.63 -12.35
CA THR A 211 -8.66 -1.70 -13.03
C THR A 211 -7.91 -0.44 -13.43
N LEU A 212 -8.05 -0.09 -14.70
CA LEU A 212 -7.65 1.19 -15.26
C LEU A 212 -8.91 2.07 -15.39
N VAL A 213 -8.84 3.30 -14.89
CA VAL A 213 -9.84 4.35 -15.09
C VAL A 213 -9.28 5.38 -16.06
N VAL A 214 -9.88 5.50 -17.24
CA VAL A 214 -9.39 6.35 -18.33
C VAL A 214 -10.05 7.74 -18.24
N ASN A 215 -9.22 8.78 -18.31
CA ASN A 215 -9.61 10.19 -18.25
C ASN A 215 -10.70 10.52 -17.20
N PRO A 216 -10.53 10.10 -15.93
CA PRO A 216 -11.52 10.37 -14.90
C PRO A 216 -11.67 11.87 -14.62
N ASP A 217 -12.89 12.32 -14.32
CA ASP A 217 -13.13 13.68 -13.81
C ASP A 217 -12.25 13.94 -12.57
N ALA A 218 -11.56 15.08 -12.54
CA ALA A 218 -10.74 15.52 -11.41
C ALA A 218 -11.52 15.65 -10.08
N LYS A 219 -12.85 15.68 -10.13
CA LYS A 219 -13.76 15.66 -8.98
C LYS A 219 -13.98 14.26 -8.42
N LEU A 220 -13.65 13.19 -9.13
CA LEU A 220 -13.75 11.85 -8.55
C LEU A 220 -12.81 11.70 -7.35
N ARG A 221 -13.23 10.95 -6.33
CA ARG A 221 -12.40 10.76 -5.14
C ARG A 221 -11.11 10.03 -5.47
N LEU A 222 -11.17 9.06 -6.38
CA LEU A 222 -10.03 8.25 -6.79
C LEU A 222 -8.90 9.04 -7.47
N THR A 223 -9.13 10.29 -7.92
CA THR A 223 -8.06 11.13 -8.49
C THR A 223 -7.29 11.91 -7.41
N ARG A 224 -7.84 12.01 -6.20
CA ARG A 224 -7.30 12.84 -5.10
C ARG A 224 -6.92 12.02 -3.87
N GLU A 225 -7.65 10.96 -3.60
CA GLU A 225 -7.47 10.09 -2.45
C GLU A 225 -6.69 8.82 -2.83
N GLU A 226 -5.91 8.33 -1.87
CA GLU A 226 -5.21 7.05 -1.97
C GLU A 226 -6.22 5.89 -1.88
N VAL A 227 -6.35 5.15 -2.99
CA VAL A 227 -7.19 3.95 -3.09
C VAL A 227 -6.54 2.78 -2.35
N PHE A 228 -5.23 2.60 -2.56
CA PHE A 228 -4.41 1.53 -1.97
C PHE A 228 -4.86 0.12 -2.41
N GLY A 229 -5.21 -0.02 -3.68
CA GLY A 229 -5.63 -1.28 -4.30
C GLY A 229 -5.23 -1.28 -5.78
N PRO A 230 -5.59 -2.32 -6.56
CA PRO A 230 -5.12 -2.49 -7.93
C PRO A 230 -5.94 -1.60 -8.89
N VAL A 231 -5.93 -0.29 -8.64
CA VAL A 231 -6.70 0.72 -9.38
C VAL A 231 -5.79 1.87 -9.76
N VAL A 232 -5.73 2.17 -11.05
CA VAL A 232 -4.93 3.28 -11.59
C VAL A 232 -5.76 4.20 -12.45
N THR A 233 -5.31 5.44 -12.55
CA THR A 233 -5.93 6.48 -13.38
C THR A 233 -4.97 6.91 -14.47
N TRP A 234 -5.46 7.03 -15.69
CA TRP A 234 -4.70 7.55 -16.81
C TRP A 234 -5.34 8.83 -17.31
N CYS A 235 -4.51 9.85 -17.51
CA CYS A 235 -4.89 11.17 -18.00
C CYS A 235 -4.00 11.52 -19.20
N GLU A 236 -4.64 11.97 -20.28
CA GLU A 236 -3.97 12.63 -21.40
C GLU A 236 -3.46 14.04 -21.00
#